data_AF-A0A952YBK6-F1
#
_entry.id   AF-A0A952YBK6-F1
#
_cell.length_a   1.000
_cell.length_b   1.000
_cell.length_c   1.000
_cell.angle_alpha   90.00
_cell.angle_beta   90.00
_cell.angle_gamma   90.00
#
_symmetry.space_group_name_H-M   'P 1'
#
loop_
_entity.id
_entity.type
_entity.pdbx_description
1 polymer ?
#
loop_
_entity_poly.entity_id
_entity_poly.type
_entity_poly.pdbx_seq_one_letter_code
_entity_poly.pdbx_strand_id
1 'polypeptide(L)'
;MVNLLVLLRFEGLEAAASRAEAAMVDYIRRVRESGGRVVDHDGDQLLVCLTDMRWGLQSLRTLLAQARRDGFAVRAAIVQAVLARPDASHQGPGFTARTLDTLLRLAGQVGRQQVGITPKLLSLIQLSAPEFADLFASSDEPGRPVRGELRPQPVLVMAG
;
A
#
# COMPACT_ATOMS: atom_id res chain seq x y z
N MET A 1 3.28 12.91 -13.30
CA MET A 1 2.69 11.58 -13.06
C MET A 1 3.39 10.99 -11.84
N VAL A 2 2.65 10.64 -10.78
CA VAL A 2 3.23 10.16 -9.51
C VAL A 2 2.97 8.67 -9.40
N ASN A 3 4.05 7.89 -9.32
CA ASN A 3 3.94 6.45 -9.08
C ASN A 3 3.75 6.19 -7.59
N LEU A 4 2.91 5.22 -7.26
CA LEU A 4 2.65 4.75 -5.90
C LEU A 4 3.25 3.36 -5.73
N LEU A 5 4.03 3.17 -4.66
CA LEU A 5 4.46 1.84 -4.25
C LEU A 5 3.55 1.37 -3.13
N VAL A 6 2.92 0.22 -3.33
CA VAL A 6 1.93 -0.35 -2.43
C VAL A 6 2.37 -1.74 -2.01
N LEU A 7 2.48 -1.97 -0.71
CA LEU A 7 2.63 -3.29 -0.12
C LEU A 7 1.28 -3.71 0.45
N LEU A 8 0.75 -4.83 -0.03
CA LEU A 8 -0.50 -5.42 0.45
C LEU A 8 -0.20 -6.75 1.16
N ARG A 9 -1.01 -7.06 2.16
CA ARG A 9 -1.04 -8.37 2.82
C ARG A 9 -2.48 -8.88 2.88
N PHE A 10 -2.70 -10.10 2.39
CA PHE A 10 -3.98 -10.78 2.32
C PHE A 10 -4.11 -11.81 3.43
N GLU A 11 -4.76 -11.46 4.54
CA GLU A 11 -4.91 -12.34 5.69
C GLU A 11 -6.22 -13.13 5.61
N GLY A 12 -6.13 -14.39 5.19
CA GLY A 12 -7.22 -15.35 5.33
C GLY A 12 -7.31 -15.90 6.75
N LEU A 13 -8.52 -15.95 7.33
CA LEU A 13 -8.83 -16.93 8.38
C LEU A 13 -8.92 -18.32 7.72
N GLU A 14 -8.68 -19.42 8.43
CA GLU A 14 -8.52 -20.78 7.82
C GLU A 14 -9.63 -21.14 6.80
N ALA A 15 -10.89 -20.78 7.06
CA ALA A 15 -12.01 -21.02 6.15
C ALA A 15 -12.08 -20.10 4.92
N ALA A 16 -11.31 -19.00 4.91
CA ALA A 16 -11.30 -17.95 3.89
C ALA A 16 -9.95 -17.82 3.15
N ALA A 17 -8.96 -18.67 3.43
CA ALA A 17 -7.64 -18.62 2.81
C ALA A 17 -7.70 -18.66 1.27
N SER A 18 -8.54 -19.55 0.71
CA SER A 18 -8.75 -19.65 -0.74
C SER A 18 -9.38 -18.40 -1.36
N ARG A 19 -10.23 -17.69 -0.60
CA ARG A 19 -10.84 -16.43 -1.06
C ARG A 19 -9.83 -15.28 -1.08
N ALA A 20 -8.98 -15.22 -0.05
CA ALA A 20 -7.90 -14.24 0.02
C ALA A 20 -6.91 -14.41 -1.15
N GLU A 21 -6.54 -15.66 -1.45
CA GLU A 21 -5.68 -15.99 -2.59
C GLU A 21 -6.34 -15.62 -3.93
N ALA A 22 -7.60 -15.99 -4.13
CA ALA A 22 -8.34 -15.65 -5.35
C ALA A 22 -8.45 -14.12 -5.54
N ALA A 23 -8.70 -13.37 -4.46
CA ALA A 23 -8.75 -11.91 -4.50
C ALA A 23 -7.38 -11.29 -4.82
N MET A 24 -6.28 -11.87 -4.33
CA MET A 24 -4.93 -11.44 -4.65
C MET A 24 -4.61 -11.65 -6.14
N VAL A 25 -4.94 -12.82 -6.69
CA VAL A 25 -4.76 -13.14 -8.11
C VAL A 25 -5.58 -12.18 -8.99
N ASP A 26 -6.84 -11.92 -8.63
CA ASP A 26 -7.67 -10.94 -9.34
C ASP A 26 -7.08 -9.51 -9.24
N TYR A 27 -6.60 -9.11 -8.06
CA TYR A 27 -5.98 -7.81 -7.88
C TYR A 27 -4.71 -7.66 -8.73
N ILE A 28 -3.86 -8.68 -8.81
CA ILE A 28 -2.69 -8.72 -9.70
C ILE A 28 -3.10 -8.47 -11.16
N ARG A 29 -4.15 -9.16 -11.62
CA ARG A 29 -4.66 -8.99 -12.99
C ARG A 29 -5.12 -7.55 -13.22
N ARG A 30 -5.94 -7.00 -12.32
CA ARG A 30 -6.44 -5.62 -12.40
C ARG A 30 -5.30 -4.58 -12.37
N VAL A 31 -4.26 -4.79 -11.57
CA VAL A 31 -3.06 -3.94 -11.56
C VAL A 31 -2.41 -3.90 -12.94
N ARG A 32 -2.21 -5.06 -13.57
CA ARG A 32 -1.62 -5.13 -14.93
C ARG A 32 -2.51 -4.44 -15.97
N GLU A 33 -3.81 -4.67 -15.93
CA GLU A 33 -4.79 -4.05 -16.85
C GLU A 33 -4.84 -2.52 -16.71
N SER A 34 -4.58 -1.99 -15.51
CA SER A 34 -4.49 -0.54 -15.28
C SER A 34 -3.17 0.10 -15.74
N GLY A 35 -2.23 -0.69 -16.25
CA GLY A 35 -0.88 -0.23 -16.60
C GLY A 35 0.08 -0.13 -15.41
N GLY A 36 -0.31 -0.67 -14.25
CA GLY A 36 0.57 -0.87 -13.10
C GLY A 36 1.48 -2.10 -13.26
N ARG A 37 2.37 -2.31 -12.29
CA ARG A 37 3.35 -3.39 -12.30
C ARG A 37 3.34 -4.17 -10.98
N VAL A 38 3.36 -5.50 -11.05
CA VAL A 38 3.72 -6.34 -9.90
C VAL A 38 5.23 -6.33 -9.76
N VAL A 39 5.72 -5.83 -8.62
CA VAL A 39 7.15 -5.73 -8.31
C VAL A 39 7.63 -7.03 -7.70
N ASP A 40 6.87 -7.56 -6.73
CA ASP A 40 7.20 -8.79 -6.02
C ASP A 40 5.92 -9.44 -5.46
N HIS A 41 5.96 -10.75 -5.26
CA HIS A 41 4.87 -11.55 -4.68
C HIS A 41 5.49 -12.70 -3.89
N ASP A 42 5.24 -12.70 -2.57
CA ASP A 42 5.68 -13.76 -1.67
C ASP A 42 4.55 -14.15 -0.71
N GLY A 43 4.06 -15.38 -0.82
CA GLY A 43 2.98 -15.91 0.01
C GLY A 43 1.72 -15.03 -0.01
N ASP A 44 1.37 -14.48 1.16
CA ASP A 44 0.22 -13.58 1.38
C ASP A 44 0.54 -12.10 1.12
N GLN A 45 1.77 -11.78 0.71
CA GLN A 45 2.24 -10.42 0.48
C GLN A 45 2.41 -10.11 -1.00
N LEU A 46 2.01 -8.90 -1.37
CA LEU A 46 2.05 -8.43 -2.75
C LEU A 46 2.59 -7.00 -2.78
N LEU A 47 3.69 -6.80 -3.51
CA LEU A 47 4.27 -5.48 -3.75
C LEU A 47 3.96 -5.04 -5.19
N VAL A 48 3.27 -3.90 -5.34
CA VAL A 48 2.89 -3.35 -6.64
C VAL A 48 3.29 -1.89 -6.79
N CYS A 49 3.58 -1.51 -8.02
CA CYS A 49 3.78 -0.13 -8.44
C CYS A 49 2.59 0.31 -9.28
N LEU A 50 1.85 1.32 -8.82
CA LEU A 50 0.70 1.89 -9.51
C LEU A 50 1.09 3.22 -10.14
N THR A 51 0.62 3.47 -11.35
CA THR A 51 0.93 4.68 -12.14
C THR A 51 -0.21 5.71 -12.12
N ASP A 52 -1.40 5.29 -11.72
CA ASP A 52 -2.60 6.12 -11.55
C ASP A 52 -3.03 6.15 -10.07
N MET A 53 -3.01 7.34 -9.48
CA MET A 53 -3.39 7.56 -8.09
C MET A 53 -4.88 7.32 -7.82
N ARG A 54 -5.78 7.80 -8.69
CA ARG A 54 -7.22 7.66 -8.49
C ARG A 54 -7.62 6.21 -8.59
N TRP A 55 -7.13 5.54 -9.63
CA TRP A 55 -7.35 4.11 -9.79
C TRP A 55 -6.82 3.33 -8.58
N GLY A 56 -5.60 3.64 -8.13
CA GLY A 56 -4.99 2.96 -6.99
C GLY A 56 -5.75 3.12 -5.67
N LEU A 57 -6.22 4.33 -5.36
CA LEU A 57 -7.02 4.57 -4.15
C LEU A 57 -8.40 3.91 -4.25
N GLN A 58 -9.05 4.00 -5.40
CA GLN A 58 -10.35 3.36 -5.63
C GLN A 58 -10.26 1.83 -5.59
N SER A 59 -9.20 1.24 -6.16
CA SER A 59 -9.03 -0.21 -6.22
C SER A 59 -8.76 -0.78 -4.83
N LEU A 60 -7.96 -0.10 -4.01
CA LEU A 60 -7.75 -0.45 -2.60
C LEU A 60 -9.04 -0.34 -1.78
N ARG A 61 -9.81 0.73 -1.94
CA ARG A 61 -11.12 0.87 -1.28
C ARG A 61 -12.08 -0.27 -1.65
N THR A 62 -12.13 -0.61 -2.94
CA THR A 62 -12.93 -1.74 -3.43
C THR A 62 -12.44 -3.07 -2.85
N LEU A 63 -11.12 -3.25 -2.76
CA LEU A 63 -10.51 -4.47 -2.21
C LEU A 63 -10.82 -4.64 -0.72
N LEU A 64 -10.75 -3.57 0.07
CA LEU A 64 -11.16 -3.59 1.48
C LEU A 64 -12.63 -4.01 1.63
N ALA A 65 -13.52 -3.40 0.85
CA ALA A 65 -14.94 -3.73 0.87
C ALA A 65 -15.21 -5.18 0.45
N GLN A 66 -14.47 -5.69 -0.54
CA GLN A 66 -14.51 -7.10 -0.95
C GLN A 66 -14.04 -8.01 0.19
N ALA A 67 -12.90 -7.70 0.79
CA ALA A 67 -12.32 -8.48 1.89
C ALA A 67 -13.30 -8.64 3.05
N ARG A 68 -13.96 -7.55 3.45
CA ARG A 68 -14.99 -7.57 4.48
C ARG A 68 -16.17 -8.50 4.11
N ARG A 69 -16.67 -8.43 2.88
CA ARG A 69 -17.78 -9.28 2.42
C ARG A 69 -17.41 -10.76 2.35
N ASP A 70 -16.19 -11.04 1.91
CA ASP A 70 -15.75 -12.40 1.62
C ASP A 70 -15.13 -13.10 2.83
N GLY A 71 -14.94 -12.38 3.95
CA GLY A 71 -14.51 -12.92 5.23
C GLY A 71 -12.98 -13.04 5.40
N PHE A 72 -12.21 -12.24 4.67
CA PHE A 72 -10.75 -12.11 4.85
C PHE A 72 -10.37 -10.67 5.22
N ALA A 73 -9.11 -10.44 5.59
CA ALA A 73 -8.61 -9.10 5.87
C ALA A 73 -7.53 -8.68 4.88
N VAL A 74 -7.48 -7.39 4.58
CA VAL A 74 -6.37 -6.80 3.83
C VAL A 74 -5.73 -5.73 4.68
N ARG A 75 -4.39 -5.71 4.70
CA ARG A 75 -3.61 -4.58 5.18
C ARG A 75 -2.82 -4.03 4.02
N ALA A 76 -2.73 -2.72 3.91
CA ALA A 76 -1.83 -2.14 2.93
C ALA A 76 -1.11 -0.90 3.44
N ALA A 77 0.04 -0.64 2.86
CA ALA A 77 0.78 0.59 3.04
C ALA A 77 1.06 1.19 1.66
N ILE A 78 0.94 2.51 1.54
CA ILE A 78 1.23 3.23 0.30
C ILE A 78 2.25 4.34 0.57
N VAL A 79 3.25 4.42 -0.29
CA VAL A 79 4.18 5.55 -0.35
C VAL A 79 4.29 6.06 -1.79
N GLN A 80 4.76 7.29 -1.95
CA GLN A 80 5.23 7.75 -3.24
C GLN A 80 6.45 6.92 -3.64
N ALA A 81 6.38 6.29 -4.81
CA ALA A 81 7.51 5.57 -5.38
C ALA A 81 8.59 6.56 -5.83
N VAL A 82 9.81 6.36 -5.33
CA VAL A 82 11.01 7.06 -5.82
C VAL A 82 11.94 6.01 -6.38
N LEU A 83 12.20 6.12 -7.69
CA LEU A 83 13.09 5.20 -8.39
C LEU A 83 14.54 5.49 -7.97
N ALA A 84 15.29 4.42 -7.68
CA ALA A 84 16.73 4.48 -7.58
C ALA A 84 17.32 4.80 -8.95
N ARG A 85 18.52 5.42 -8.96
CA ARG A 85 19.28 5.54 -10.20
C ARG A 85 19.60 4.11 -10.69
N PRO A 86 19.50 3.84 -12.00
CA PRO A 86 19.87 2.53 -12.53
C PRO A 86 21.36 2.30 -12.23
N ASP A 87 21.64 1.28 -11.43
CA ASP A 87 22.99 0.82 -11.15
C ASP A 87 23.29 -0.36 -12.07
N ALA A 88 24.49 -0.37 -12.67
CA ALA A 88 24.88 -1.39 -13.67
C ALA A 88 24.89 -2.83 -13.12
N SER A 89 24.74 -2.98 -11.79
CA SER A 89 24.71 -4.25 -11.05
C SER A 89 23.30 -4.78 -10.73
N HIS A 90 22.24 -4.00 -10.93
CA HIS A 90 20.88 -4.37 -10.54
C HIS A 90 19.96 -4.58 -11.75
N GLN A 91 19.42 -5.79 -11.91
CA GLN A 91 18.51 -6.20 -13.01
C GLN A 91 17.08 -5.65 -12.86
N GLY A 92 16.92 -4.34 -12.69
CA GLY A 92 15.60 -3.70 -12.75
C GLY A 92 15.58 -2.29 -12.17
N PRO A 93 14.56 -1.47 -12.48
CA PRO A 93 14.37 -0.17 -11.84
C PRO A 93 14.02 -0.39 -10.37
N GLY A 94 15.04 -0.33 -9.52
CA GLY A 94 14.90 -0.43 -8.07
C GLY A 94 14.24 0.81 -7.47
N PHE A 95 13.68 0.68 -6.27
CA PHE A 95 13.24 1.81 -5.46
C PHE A 95 14.38 2.21 -4.51
N THR A 96 14.41 3.47 -4.07
CA THR A 96 15.41 3.87 -3.06
C THR A 96 15.21 3.07 -1.76
N ALA A 97 16.30 2.75 -1.05
CA ALA A 97 16.25 2.06 0.25
C ALA A 97 15.29 2.78 1.22
N ARG A 98 15.36 4.12 1.27
CA ARG A 98 14.47 4.95 2.08
C ARG A 98 12.98 4.76 1.73
N THR A 99 12.63 4.58 0.45
CA THR A 99 11.25 4.32 0.03
C THR A 99 10.76 2.99 0.59
N LEU A 100 11.59 1.93 0.47
CA LEU A 100 11.26 0.60 0.98
C LEU A 100 11.17 0.59 2.51
N ASP A 101 12.14 1.19 3.21
CA ASP A 101 12.13 1.29 4.68
C ASP A 101 10.88 2.01 5.19
N THR A 102 10.49 3.10 4.53
CA THR A 102 9.26 3.85 4.87
C THR A 102 8.03 2.98 4.67
N LEU A 103 7.96 2.23 3.56
CA LEU A 103 6.84 1.36 3.23
C LEU A 103 6.70 0.20 4.22
N LEU A 104 7.81 -0.48 4.54
CA LEU A 104 7.83 -1.59 5.50
C LEU A 104 7.45 -1.12 6.91
N ARG A 105 7.98 0.02 7.35
CA ARG A 105 7.59 0.64 8.62
C ARG A 105 6.10 0.92 8.66
N LEU A 106 5.56 1.53 7.60
CA LEU A 106 4.15 1.86 7.51
C LEU A 106 3.29 0.59 7.55
N ALA A 107 3.65 -0.45 6.79
CA ALA A 107 2.96 -1.73 6.80
C ALA A 107 2.94 -2.40 8.19
N GLY A 108 4.01 -2.25 8.97
CA GLY A 108 4.07 -2.73 10.35
C GLY A 108 3.19 -2.00 11.36
N GLN A 109 2.63 -0.84 10.99
CA GLN A 109 1.78 -0.01 11.86
C GLN A 109 0.31 -0.02 11.44
N VAL A 110 -0.02 -0.66 10.32
CA VAL A 110 -1.37 -0.71 9.78
C VAL A 110 -2.08 -1.96 10.30
N GLY A 111 -3.28 -1.76 10.84
CA GLY A 111 -4.16 -2.81 11.32
C GLY A 111 -4.84 -3.60 10.19
N ARG A 112 -5.63 -4.60 10.58
CA ARG A 112 -6.52 -5.32 9.64
C ARG A 112 -7.53 -4.36 9.04
N GLN A 113 -7.82 -4.52 7.75
CA GLN A 113 -8.79 -3.69 7.02
C GLN A 113 -8.42 -2.21 7.01
N GLN A 114 -7.11 -1.92 6.89
CA GLN A 114 -6.62 -0.56 6.85
C GLN A 114 -5.60 -0.39 5.72
N VAL A 115 -5.54 0.84 5.22
CA VAL A 115 -4.54 1.30 4.27
C VAL A 115 -3.82 2.49 4.88
N GLY A 116 -2.55 2.31 5.22
CA GLY A 116 -1.71 3.38 5.77
C GLY A 116 -1.05 4.21 4.68
N ILE A 117 -0.95 5.52 4.93
CA ILE A 117 -0.18 6.47 4.12
C ILE A 117 0.69 7.37 5.00
N THR A 118 1.69 8.00 4.38
CA THR A 118 2.46 9.08 5.02
C THR A 118 1.74 10.42 4.88
N PRO A 119 2.00 11.40 5.77
CA PRO A 119 1.48 12.76 5.64
C PRO A 119 1.87 13.43 4.31
N LYS A 120 3.10 13.16 3.85
CA LYS A 120 3.56 13.62 2.53
C LYS A 120 2.67 13.09 1.40
N LEU A 121 2.25 11.83 1.47
CA LEU A 121 1.37 11.27 0.46
C LEU A 121 -0.04 11.87 0.56
N LEU A 122 -0.56 12.16 1.76
CA LEU A 122 -1.84 12.86 1.91
C LEU A 122 -1.84 14.22 1.19
N SER A 123 -0.79 15.02 1.34
CA SER A 123 -0.67 16.30 0.62
C SER A 123 -0.72 16.13 -0.90
N LEU A 124 -0.16 15.04 -1.44
CA LEU A 124 -0.25 14.73 -2.87
C LEU A 124 -1.67 14.31 -3.28
N ILE A 125 -2.36 13.55 -2.43
CA ILE A 125 -3.75 13.13 -2.64
C ILE A 125 -4.67 14.35 -2.65
N GLN A 126 -4.52 15.28 -1.70
CA GLN A 126 -5.28 16.53 -1.64
C GLN A 126 -5.17 17.36 -2.94
N LEU A 127 -4.02 17.30 -3.62
CA LEU A 127 -3.80 18.02 -4.87
C LEU A 127 -4.31 17.25 -6.10
N SER A 128 -4.17 15.92 -6.12
CA SER A 128 -4.34 15.12 -7.34
C SER A 128 -5.62 14.29 -7.37
N ALA A 129 -6.18 13.96 -6.21
CA ALA A 129 -7.36 13.12 -6.01
C ALA A 129 -8.09 13.53 -4.71
N PRO A 130 -8.51 14.81 -4.59
CA PRO A 130 -9.06 15.39 -3.34
C PRO A 130 -10.27 14.62 -2.80
N GLU A 131 -11.05 13.99 -3.68
CA GLU A 131 -12.21 13.16 -3.32
C GLU A 131 -11.86 11.94 -2.44
N PHE A 132 -10.57 11.58 -2.32
CA PHE A 132 -10.10 10.53 -1.42
C PHE A 132 -9.36 11.05 -0.19
N ALA A 133 -9.07 12.35 -0.10
CA ALA A 133 -8.25 12.90 0.98
C ALA A 133 -8.92 12.73 2.36
N ASP A 134 -10.22 12.99 2.44
CA ASP A 134 -11.00 12.90 3.68
C ASP A 134 -11.20 11.47 4.19
N LEU A 135 -10.81 10.46 3.40
CA LEU A 135 -10.84 9.06 3.82
C LEU A 135 -9.71 8.70 4.78
N PHE A 136 -8.66 9.54 4.88
CA PHE A 136 -7.49 9.28 5.68
C PHE A 136 -7.50 10.09 6.98
N ALA A 137 -7.68 9.39 8.10
CA ALA A 137 -7.62 9.97 9.44
C ALA A 137 -6.30 9.58 10.14
N SER A 138 -5.89 10.36 11.14
CA SER A 138 -4.76 9.95 11.99
C SER A 138 -5.10 8.66 12.72
N SER A 139 -4.18 7.69 12.70
CA SER A 139 -4.29 6.54 13.59
C SER A 139 -4.03 7.01 15.02
N ASP A 140 -4.92 6.65 15.95
CA ASP A 140 -4.75 6.95 17.38
C ASP A 140 -3.57 6.18 18.01
N GLU A 141 -2.99 5.21 17.30
CA GLU A 141 -1.82 4.47 17.77
C GLU A 141 -0.50 5.22 17.45
N PRO A 142 0.33 5.54 18.46
CA PRO A 142 1.61 6.21 18.22
C PRO A 142 2.54 5.31 17.42
N GLY A 143 2.93 5.77 16.23
CA GLY A 143 3.86 5.05 15.35
C GLY A 143 5.19 4.74 16.07
N ARG A 144 5.67 3.51 15.90
CA ARG A 144 6.95 3.06 16.51
C ARG A 144 8.12 3.86 15.89
N PRO A 145 8.97 4.53 16.69
CA PRO A 145 10.08 5.33 16.16
C PRO A 145 11.18 4.45 15.54
N VAL A 146 11.82 4.93 14.47
CA VAL A 146 13.01 4.30 13.88
C VAL A 146 14.26 4.74 14.63
N ARG A 147 15.31 3.90 14.67
CA ARG A 147 16.65 4.30 15.13
C ARG A 147 17.13 5.53 14.35
N GLY A 148 17.29 6.66 15.03
CA GLY A 148 17.75 7.93 14.45
C GLY A 148 16.64 8.92 14.07
N GLU A 149 15.36 8.57 14.24
CA GLU A 149 14.26 9.54 14.09
C GLU A 149 14.03 10.33 15.39
N LEU A 150 14.18 11.65 15.31
CA LEU A 150 13.94 12.57 16.44
C LEU A 150 12.46 12.61 16.88
N ARG A 151 11.52 12.30 15.97
CA ARG A 151 10.07 12.19 16.25
C ARG A 151 9.43 11.14 15.34
N PRO A 152 8.57 10.23 15.85
CA PRO A 152 7.80 9.33 15.02
C PRO A 152 6.87 10.14 14.10
N GLN A 153 6.86 9.81 12.81
CA GLN A 153 5.90 10.41 11.87
C GLN A 153 4.52 9.80 12.09
N PRO A 154 3.45 10.61 12.10
CA PRO A 154 2.10 10.09 12.23
C PRO A 154 1.75 9.24 11.00
N VAL A 155 1.00 8.16 11.24
CA VAL A 155 0.41 7.33 10.19
C VAL A 155 -1.04 7.73 10.01
N LEU A 156 -1.43 7.92 8.76
CA LEU A 156 -2.81 8.20 8.39
C LEU A 156 -3.41 6.94 7.77
N VAL A 157 -4.63 6.59 8.14
CA VAL A 157 -5.27 5.34 7.72
C VAL A 157 -6.61 5.61 7.04
N MET A 158 -6.84 4.91 5.93
CA MET A 158 -8.17 4.67 5.39
C MET A 158 -8.66 3.32 5.90
N ALA A 159 -9.77 3.33 6.62
CA ALA A 159 -10.41 2.12 7.13
C ALA A 159 -11.38 1.54 6.08
N GLY A 160 -11.33 0.22 5.95
CA GLY A 160 -12.11 -0.60 5.03
C GLY A 160 -13.36 -1.13 5.66
#